data_AF-A0A366BYU0-F1
#
_entry.id   AF-A0A366BYU0-F1
#
_cell.length_a   1.000
_cell.length_b   1.000
_cell.length_c   1.000
_cell.angle_alpha   90.00
_cell.angle_beta   90.00
_cell.angle_gamma   90.00
#
_symmetry.space_group_name_H-M   'P 1'
#
loop_
_entity.id
_entity.type
_entity.pdbx_description
1 polymer ?
#
loop_
_entity_poly.entity_id
_entity_poly.type
_entity_poly.pdbx_seq_one_letter_code
_entity_poly.pdbx_strand_id
1 'polypeptide(L)'
;MSRRISGSSRKRSPPDGAGCWAQACSARAGRSRRGRPAKATGGLSLVTLALAQTSAGKVPAPPSYRHLPANADTVRWGCFSTTLTPRVEIDSAGIVTIETLTHPAADDLERMVQGDEGAESVYLWTTDRKGVDRRGAGSTDPAVCKVGSGDGRGVHILTGPVHGRGAKPGDVLELRILDCVPRPGANPDFAGKSFGSNAAAWWGYHYNDMPGGSKREVITIYRVDATGDKSRAKAVCNFRWGPQTDPFRVTRPTIDYPGGPVDHALTDFTFNVLKGIRIPIRPYFGTLGVAPAEADFVDSVPPSHTGGNVDKWPIGKGAIMYSPVSVEGALVSVGDPHASQGDSELCGTAIECSLAGTFQSILHKKADLAGTPLQEMDRPMLETRVEWVVQGFSGPNHLGALGATAQADIYGKPSVDDAMRDAFAKTRRFLTTTKGLTEDDAHSPMSVGVDFGITPVADRNWGAHAIVPCHREEGHLLGPRLIGARPPPFPNDGPARGGACGGSACRKDAPGTWPIYSAARAMRRPSLSPMPGLLCPRTDRRGPARPTAAPSPKPGAGRSGRSPAVAAPGMPRIRRKAPVRAPRAS
;
A
#
# COMPACT_ATOMS: atom_id res chain seq x y z
N MET A 1 -26.98 24.09 -57.15
CA MET A 1 -26.06 23.77 -58.27
C MET A 1 -25.02 22.79 -57.72
N SER A 2 -25.22 21.48 -57.79
CA SER A 2 -24.95 20.60 -58.94
C SER A 2 -23.54 20.70 -59.53
N ARG A 3 -22.66 19.76 -59.17
CA ARG A 3 -22.25 18.65 -60.07
C ARG A 3 -21.55 17.51 -59.33
N ARG A 4 -22.04 16.29 -59.53
CA ARG A 4 -21.26 15.05 -59.42
C ARG A 4 -20.42 14.88 -60.70
N ILE A 5 -19.39 14.04 -60.67
CA ILE A 5 -19.10 13.07 -61.73
C ILE A 5 -18.40 11.86 -61.10
N SER A 6 -18.61 10.68 -61.69
CA SER A 6 -18.18 9.36 -61.27
C SER A 6 -17.33 8.69 -62.35
N GLY A 7 -16.46 7.74 -62.00
CA GLY A 7 -15.75 6.91 -62.99
C GLY A 7 -15.08 5.70 -62.33
N SER A 8 -15.17 4.51 -62.95
CA SER A 8 -14.81 3.25 -62.30
C SER A 8 -13.96 2.31 -63.17
N SER A 9 -13.20 1.45 -62.46
CA SER A 9 -13.01 0.02 -62.75
C SER A 9 -11.71 -0.52 -63.41
N ARG A 10 -11.22 -1.60 -62.76
CA ARG A 10 -10.60 -2.85 -63.28
C ARG A 10 -9.13 -2.93 -63.75
N LYS A 11 -8.35 -3.62 -62.89
CA LYS A 11 -7.47 -4.79 -63.14
C LYS A 11 -6.36 -4.72 -64.22
N ARG A 12 -5.10 -4.91 -63.78
CA ARG A 12 -4.16 -5.99 -64.20
C ARG A 12 -2.91 -6.03 -63.28
N SER A 13 -2.26 -7.19 -63.22
CA SER A 13 -0.97 -7.49 -62.55
C SER A 13 -0.17 -8.45 -63.47
N PRO A 14 1.09 -8.84 -63.19
CA PRO A 14 2.20 -8.21 -62.44
C PRO A 14 3.42 -8.00 -63.40
N PRO A 15 4.70 -7.92 -62.94
CA PRO A 15 5.46 -9.15 -62.66
C PRO A 15 6.43 -9.13 -61.45
N ASP A 16 6.54 -10.30 -60.83
CA ASP A 16 7.70 -11.03 -60.28
C ASP A 16 8.98 -10.33 -59.75
N GLY A 17 9.42 -10.76 -58.55
CA GLY A 17 10.75 -10.51 -57.98
C GLY A 17 10.96 -11.24 -56.64
N ALA A 18 11.96 -12.12 -56.54
CA ALA A 18 12.22 -12.98 -55.37
C ALA A 18 12.82 -12.22 -54.15
N GLY A 19 12.86 -12.77 -52.92
CA GLY A 19 12.49 -14.14 -52.52
C GLY A 19 12.46 -14.41 -51.00
N CYS A 20 12.17 -15.66 -50.66
CA CYS A 20 12.03 -16.21 -49.29
C CYS A 20 13.34 -16.27 -48.49
N TRP A 21 13.23 -16.39 -47.15
CA TRP A 21 13.50 -17.65 -46.42
C TRP A 21 12.79 -17.65 -45.06
N ALA A 22 11.80 -18.54 -44.90
CA ALA A 22 11.25 -18.94 -43.60
C ALA A 22 11.08 -20.46 -43.62
N GLN A 23 11.66 -21.16 -42.63
CA GLN A 23 11.57 -22.62 -42.54
C GLN A 23 10.40 -23.04 -41.66
N ALA A 24 9.56 -23.93 -42.19
CA ALA A 24 8.61 -24.73 -41.43
C ALA A 24 8.93 -26.21 -41.67
N CYS A 25 9.03 -27.00 -40.59
CA CYS A 25 9.16 -28.45 -40.69
C CYS A 25 7.81 -29.12 -40.43
N SER A 26 7.31 -29.88 -41.41
CA SER A 26 6.06 -30.64 -41.28
C SER A 26 6.30 -32.08 -40.83
N ALA A 27 5.24 -32.72 -40.36
CA ALA A 27 5.24 -34.10 -39.92
C ALA A 27 5.49 -35.11 -41.06
N ARG A 28 5.98 -36.30 -40.71
CA ARG A 28 5.89 -37.52 -41.54
C ARG A 28 5.28 -38.66 -40.74
N ALA A 29 4.37 -39.40 -41.37
CA ALA A 29 3.83 -40.65 -40.85
C ALA A 29 4.77 -41.84 -41.15
N GLY A 30 4.79 -42.83 -40.26
CA GLY A 30 5.56 -44.07 -40.37
C GLY A 30 4.74 -45.28 -39.90
N ARG A 31 4.99 -46.46 -40.48
CA ARG A 31 4.11 -47.64 -40.40
C ARG A 31 4.27 -48.51 -39.13
N SER A 32 3.29 -49.38 -38.95
CA SER A 32 3.05 -50.28 -37.81
C SER A 32 4.04 -51.46 -37.67
N ARG A 33 4.09 -52.02 -36.45
CA ARG A 33 4.37 -53.44 -36.19
C ARG A 33 3.34 -54.00 -35.20
N ARG A 34 2.95 -55.26 -35.41
CA ARG A 34 2.00 -56.00 -34.56
C ARG A 34 2.71 -56.63 -33.36
N GLY A 35 2.07 -56.60 -32.19
CA GLY A 35 2.34 -57.47 -31.05
C GLY A 35 1.04 -58.10 -30.55
N ARG A 36 1.04 -59.40 -30.20
CA ARG A 36 -0.15 -60.13 -29.71
C ARG A 36 -0.31 -59.97 -28.19
N PRO A 37 -1.53 -60.14 -27.64
CA PRO A 37 -1.83 -59.81 -26.25
C PRO A 37 -1.55 -60.96 -25.27
N ALA A 38 -1.20 -60.62 -24.03
CA ALA A 38 -1.31 -61.53 -22.88
C ALA A 38 -2.68 -61.37 -22.23
N LYS A 39 -3.32 -62.49 -21.86
CA LYS A 39 -4.57 -62.51 -21.09
C LYS A 39 -4.27 -62.34 -19.60
N ALA A 40 -5.02 -61.48 -18.93
CA ALA A 40 -5.27 -61.57 -17.49
C ALA A 40 -6.77 -61.39 -17.25
N THR A 41 -7.36 -62.27 -16.45
CA THR A 41 -8.80 -62.39 -16.20
C THR A 41 -9.19 -61.85 -14.83
N GLY A 42 -10.39 -61.28 -14.73
CA GLY A 42 -11.14 -61.16 -13.47
C GLY A 42 -11.28 -59.73 -12.94
N GLY A 43 -12.54 -59.28 -12.77
CA GLY A 43 -12.83 -57.96 -12.19
C GLY A 43 -14.06 -57.24 -12.74
N LEU A 44 -15.19 -57.94 -12.94
CA LEU A 44 -16.46 -57.28 -13.27
C LEU A 44 -16.99 -56.55 -12.02
N SER A 45 -16.70 -55.24 -11.92
CA SER A 45 -17.48 -54.33 -11.07
C SER A 45 -18.38 -53.47 -11.97
N LEU A 46 -19.68 -53.70 -11.88
CA LEU A 46 -20.70 -52.95 -12.60
C LEU A 46 -20.86 -51.55 -11.99
N VAL A 47 -19.96 -50.63 -12.35
CA VAL A 47 -20.23 -49.20 -12.18
C VAL A 47 -21.27 -48.81 -13.23
N THR A 48 -22.49 -48.57 -12.77
CA THR A 48 -23.61 -48.14 -13.59
C THR A 48 -23.30 -46.86 -14.36
N LEU A 49 -23.78 -46.76 -15.61
CA LEU A 49 -23.62 -45.58 -16.49
C LEU A 49 -24.19 -44.27 -15.91
N ALA A 50 -24.87 -44.31 -14.76
CA ALA A 50 -25.55 -43.19 -14.12
C ALA A 50 -24.63 -42.25 -13.29
N LEU A 51 -23.35 -42.62 -13.08
CA LEU A 51 -22.38 -41.78 -12.35
C LEU A 51 -21.33 -41.12 -13.24
N ALA A 52 -21.36 -41.36 -14.55
CA ALA A 52 -20.42 -40.79 -15.52
C ALA A 52 -20.86 -39.41 -16.10
N GLN A 53 -21.97 -38.84 -15.63
CA GLN A 53 -22.52 -37.57 -16.16
C GLN A 53 -22.59 -36.42 -15.14
N THR A 54 -22.11 -36.59 -13.90
CA THR A 54 -22.16 -35.55 -12.85
C THR A 54 -20.82 -34.85 -12.56
N SER A 55 -19.76 -35.16 -13.30
CA SER A 55 -18.52 -34.36 -13.31
C SER A 55 -17.96 -34.14 -14.72
N ALA A 56 -18.84 -33.71 -15.64
CA ALA A 56 -18.39 -32.93 -16.79
C ALA A 56 -17.76 -31.63 -16.26
N GLY A 57 -16.46 -31.69 -15.95
CA GLY A 57 -15.74 -30.62 -15.31
C GLY A 57 -15.88 -29.35 -16.13
N LYS A 58 -16.38 -28.28 -15.50
CA LYS A 58 -16.21 -26.94 -16.04
C LYS A 58 -14.71 -26.71 -16.18
N VAL A 59 -14.20 -26.84 -17.40
CA VAL A 59 -12.95 -26.19 -17.80
C VAL A 59 -13.13 -24.74 -17.33
N PRO A 60 -12.25 -24.22 -16.44
CA PRO A 60 -12.38 -22.85 -15.99
C PRO A 60 -12.44 -21.96 -17.23
N ALA A 61 -13.48 -21.13 -17.33
CA ALA A 61 -13.53 -20.13 -18.39
C ALA A 61 -12.23 -19.31 -18.30
N PRO A 62 -11.57 -18.99 -19.42
CA PRO A 62 -10.35 -18.19 -19.38
C PRO A 62 -10.64 -16.90 -18.59
N PRO A 63 -9.76 -16.49 -17.67
CA PRO A 63 -10.04 -15.42 -16.74
C PRO A 63 -10.44 -14.16 -17.50
N SER A 64 -11.56 -13.55 -17.11
CA SER A 64 -12.08 -12.37 -17.80
C SER A 64 -11.09 -11.22 -17.66
N TYR A 65 -10.52 -10.78 -18.79
CA TYR A 65 -9.61 -9.62 -18.82
C TYR A 65 -10.40 -8.32 -18.99
N ARG A 66 -9.95 -7.27 -18.30
CA ARG A 66 -10.50 -5.91 -18.35
C ARG A 66 -9.38 -4.88 -18.33
N HIS A 67 -9.66 -3.72 -18.92
CA HIS A 67 -8.81 -2.54 -18.83
C HIS A 67 -9.64 -1.37 -18.32
N LEU A 68 -9.16 -0.67 -17.31
CA LEU A 68 -9.79 0.51 -16.72
C LEU A 68 -8.80 1.68 -16.80
N PRO A 69 -8.91 2.56 -17.81
CA PRO A 69 -8.02 3.71 -17.95
C PRO A 69 -8.30 4.75 -16.86
N ALA A 70 -7.39 5.70 -16.67
CA ALA A 70 -7.56 6.80 -15.71
C ALA A 70 -7.99 8.08 -16.45
N ASN A 71 -9.23 8.50 -16.25
CA ASN A 71 -9.83 9.72 -16.81
C ASN A 71 -10.98 10.23 -15.92
N ALA A 72 -11.53 11.41 -16.21
CA ALA A 72 -12.58 12.02 -15.39
C ALA A 72 -13.85 11.14 -15.20
N ASP A 73 -14.15 10.25 -16.14
CA ASP A 73 -15.30 9.34 -16.07
C ASP A 73 -15.03 8.07 -15.25
N THR A 74 -13.77 7.73 -14.97
CA THR A 74 -13.36 6.46 -14.34
C THR A 74 -12.77 6.62 -12.94
N VAL A 75 -12.44 7.84 -12.54
CA VAL A 75 -11.88 8.16 -11.22
C VAL A 75 -12.90 8.82 -10.28
N ARG A 76 -12.63 8.70 -8.98
CA ARG A 76 -13.19 9.54 -7.93
C ARG A 76 -12.06 10.20 -7.15
N TRP A 77 -12.15 11.50 -6.89
CA TRP A 77 -11.12 12.22 -6.15
C TRP A 77 -11.49 12.35 -4.67
N GLY A 78 -10.65 11.78 -3.81
CA GLY A 78 -10.64 12.01 -2.37
C GLY A 78 -11.68 11.25 -1.55
N CYS A 79 -12.38 10.26 -2.12
CA CYS A 79 -13.26 9.42 -1.32
C CYS A 79 -13.54 8.02 -1.90
N PHE A 80 -13.62 7.04 -1.00
CA PHE A 80 -14.37 5.81 -1.23
C PHE A 80 -15.87 6.09 -1.06
N SER A 81 -16.72 5.31 -1.72
CA SER A 81 -18.18 5.47 -1.61
C SER A 81 -18.93 4.22 -2.05
N THR A 82 -19.96 3.86 -1.29
CA THR A 82 -20.92 2.79 -1.57
C THR A 82 -21.91 3.15 -2.69
N THR A 83 -22.06 4.44 -3.00
CA THR A 83 -23.05 4.98 -3.93
C THR A 83 -22.53 5.15 -5.36
N LEU A 84 -21.23 4.91 -5.59
CA LEU A 84 -20.62 5.03 -6.91
C LEU A 84 -21.02 3.87 -7.82
N THR A 85 -21.50 4.21 -9.02
CA THR A 85 -21.71 3.24 -10.10
C THR A 85 -20.38 2.54 -10.44
N PRO A 86 -20.31 1.20 -10.40
CA PRO A 86 -19.14 0.46 -10.84
C PRO A 86 -18.74 0.79 -12.28
N ARG A 87 -17.43 0.98 -12.50
CA ARG A 87 -16.88 1.26 -13.84
C ARG A 87 -16.62 0.00 -14.64
N VAL A 88 -16.41 -1.12 -13.94
CA VAL A 88 -16.27 -2.44 -14.54
C VAL A 88 -16.66 -3.52 -13.53
N GLU A 89 -17.27 -4.59 -14.03
CA GLU A 89 -17.53 -5.81 -13.26
C GLU A 89 -16.51 -6.90 -13.61
N ILE A 90 -16.13 -7.68 -12.60
CA ILE A 90 -15.21 -8.81 -12.76
C ILE A 90 -15.68 -10.03 -11.98
N ASP A 91 -15.42 -11.23 -12.50
CA ASP A 91 -15.67 -12.49 -11.83
C ASP A 91 -14.45 -12.92 -11.01
N SER A 92 -14.62 -13.82 -10.05
CA SER A 92 -13.50 -14.39 -9.30
C SER A 92 -12.48 -15.08 -10.23
N ALA A 93 -11.20 -14.92 -9.92
CA ALA A 93 -10.02 -15.20 -10.75
C ALA A 93 -9.83 -14.34 -12.02
N GLY A 94 -10.73 -13.40 -12.32
CA GLY A 94 -10.58 -12.44 -13.42
C GLY A 94 -9.41 -11.46 -13.21
N ILE A 95 -8.97 -10.85 -14.32
CA ILE A 95 -7.81 -9.96 -14.36
C ILE A 95 -8.23 -8.57 -14.85
N VAL A 96 -7.79 -7.52 -14.15
CA VAL A 96 -8.01 -6.13 -14.57
C VAL A 96 -6.70 -5.35 -14.52
N THR A 97 -6.41 -4.65 -15.62
CA THR A 97 -5.39 -3.60 -15.63
C THR A 97 -6.07 -2.29 -15.29
N ILE A 98 -5.58 -1.59 -14.26
CA ILE A 98 -6.11 -0.32 -13.77
C ILE A 98 -4.98 0.71 -13.88
N GLU A 99 -5.24 1.78 -14.61
CA GLU A 99 -4.39 2.95 -14.63
C GLU A 99 -4.72 3.85 -13.43
N THR A 100 -3.73 4.55 -12.90
CA THR A 100 -3.89 5.45 -11.75
C THR A 100 -3.08 6.73 -11.96
N LEU A 101 -3.61 7.84 -11.44
CA LEU A 101 -2.94 9.13 -11.48
C LEU A 101 -2.55 9.53 -10.06
N THR A 102 -1.33 10.01 -9.90
CA THR A 102 -0.89 10.62 -8.63
C THR A 102 -1.57 11.97 -8.46
N HIS A 103 -2.00 12.31 -7.24
CA HIS A 103 -2.85 13.47 -6.95
C HIS A 103 -2.14 14.86 -6.93
N PRO A 104 -0.81 14.99 -6.74
CA PRO A 104 -0.06 16.22 -6.94
C PRO A 104 0.57 16.35 -8.35
N ALA A 105 0.03 15.71 -9.39
CA ALA A 105 0.56 15.90 -10.75
C ALA A 105 0.42 17.37 -11.25
N ALA A 106 -0.43 18.17 -10.60
CA ALA A 106 -0.55 19.61 -10.82
C ALA A 106 0.66 20.46 -10.35
N ASP A 107 1.56 19.87 -9.55
CA ASP A 107 2.81 20.52 -9.13
C ASP A 107 3.74 20.81 -10.32
N ASP A 108 3.64 19.99 -11.38
CA ASP A 108 4.37 20.12 -12.63
C ASP A 108 3.55 19.53 -13.79
N LEU A 109 2.56 20.31 -14.24
CA LEU A 109 1.66 19.93 -15.33
C LEU A 109 2.43 19.60 -16.62
N GLU A 110 3.53 20.31 -16.90
CA GLU A 110 4.38 20.12 -18.09
C GLU A 110 4.96 18.69 -18.14
N ARG A 111 5.36 18.13 -16.98
CA ARG A 111 5.98 16.79 -16.87
C ARG A 111 5.00 15.67 -16.59
N MET A 112 3.89 15.94 -15.90
CA MET A 112 3.02 14.91 -15.34
C MET A 112 1.60 14.87 -15.92
N VAL A 113 1.18 15.86 -16.71
CA VAL A 113 -0.18 15.95 -17.27
C VAL A 113 -0.20 16.26 -18.77
N GLN A 114 0.59 17.20 -19.25
CA GLN A 114 0.53 17.71 -20.62
C GLN A 114 0.72 16.60 -21.68
N GLY A 115 -0.22 16.53 -22.63
CA GLY A 115 -0.28 15.55 -23.71
C GLY A 115 -0.90 14.21 -23.34
N ASP A 116 -1.24 13.97 -22.06
CA ASP A 116 -1.89 12.74 -21.61
C ASP A 116 -3.39 13.01 -21.46
N GLU A 117 -4.19 12.65 -22.47
CA GLU A 117 -5.64 12.90 -22.50
C GLU A 117 -6.37 12.42 -21.23
N GLY A 118 -5.90 11.33 -20.62
CA GLY A 118 -6.45 10.79 -19.38
C GLY A 118 -6.17 11.73 -18.20
N ALA A 119 -4.91 12.12 -18.01
CA ALA A 119 -4.52 13.07 -16.99
C ALA A 119 -5.15 14.46 -17.22
N GLU A 120 -5.10 14.99 -18.44
CA GLU A 120 -5.70 16.27 -18.83
C GLU A 120 -7.20 16.30 -18.52
N SER A 121 -7.93 15.21 -18.76
CA SER A 121 -9.36 15.14 -18.41
C SER A 121 -9.62 15.29 -16.90
N VAL A 122 -8.78 14.70 -16.04
CA VAL A 122 -8.92 14.74 -14.57
C VAL A 122 -8.47 16.08 -14.00
N TYR A 123 -7.33 16.58 -14.50
CA TYR A 123 -6.69 17.81 -14.05
C TYR A 123 -7.28 19.08 -14.66
N LEU A 124 -8.12 18.97 -15.69
CA LEU A 124 -8.84 20.08 -16.30
C LEU A 124 -9.45 20.97 -15.21
N TRP A 125 -8.96 22.21 -15.14
CA TRP A 125 -9.50 23.25 -14.28
C TRP A 125 -9.37 24.58 -15.02
N THR A 126 -10.52 25.11 -15.46
CA THR A 126 -10.65 26.41 -16.11
C THR A 126 -11.42 27.36 -15.18
N THR A 127 -11.61 28.62 -15.58
CA THR A 127 -12.36 29.60 -14.79
C THR A 127 -13.85 29.26 -14.62
N ASP A 128 -14.38 28.36 -15.45
CA ASP A 128 -15.79 27.98 -15.51
C ASP A 128 -16.08 26.54 -15.03
N ARG A 129 -15.11 25.62 -15.09
CA ARG A 129 -15.33 24.20 -14.76
C ARG A 129 -14.09 23.46 -14.29
N LYS A 130 -14.31 22.33 -13.62
CA LYS A 130 -13.33 21.26 -13.37
C LYS A 130 -13.77 19.99 -14.09
N GLY A 131 -12.80 19.19 -14.57
CA GLY A 131 -13.06 17.83 -15.07
C GLY A 131 -13.56 16.91 -13.96
N VAL A 132 -12.89 16.95 -12.80
CA VAL A 132 -13.38 16.35 -11.55
C VAL A 132 -13.53 17.44 -10.48
N ASP A 133 -14.77 17.91 -10.28
CA ASP A 133 -15.08 19.01 -9.36
C ASP A 133 -14.94 18.62 -7.87
N ARG A 134 -15.62 17.56 -7.42
CA ARG A 134 -15.53 17.09 -6.04
C ARG A 134 -14.18 16.43 -5.80
N ARG A 135 -13.42 16.99 -4.85
CA ARG A 135 -12.16 16.45 -4.34
C ARG A 135 -12.26 16.37 -2.81
N GLY A 136 -12.53 15.16 -2.33
CA GLY A 136 -12.75 14.85 -0.91
C GLY A 136 -14.16 14.33 -0.58
N ALA A 137 -14.28 13.70 0.59
CA ALA A 137 -15.53 13.18 1.17
C ALA A 137 -16.42 14.26 1.77
N GLY A 138 -15.94 15.50 1.95
CA GLY A 138 -16.72 16.62 2.49
C GLY A 138 -17.90 17.06 1.64
N SER A 139 -18.56 18.14 2.07
CA SER A 139 -19.74 18.70 1.40
C SER A 139 -19.44 19.10 -0.06
N THR A 140 -20.46 19.10 -0.90
CA THR A 140 -20.45 19.73 -2.24
C THR A 140 -21.23 21.04 -2.28
N ASP A 141 -21.94 21.39 -1.21
CA ASP A 141 -22.74 22.62 -1.15
C ASP A 141 -21.81 23.85 -1.07
N PRO A 142 -21.83 24.77 -2.05
CA PRO A 142 -21.01 25.98 -2.03
C PRO A 142 -21.25 26.88 -0.82
N ALA A 143 -22.40 26.77 -0.13
CA ALA A 143 -22.68 27.50 1.11
C ALA A 143 -21.98 26.90 2.35
N VAL A 144 -21.44 25.68 2.24
CA VAL A 144 -20.82 24.93 3.35
C VAL A 144 -19.33 24.64 3.10
N CYS A 145 -18.93 24.44 1.84
CA CYS A 145 -17.54 24.20 1.46
C CYS A 145 -16.64 25.39 1.86
N LYS A 146 -15.50 25.13 2.49
CA LYS A 146 -14.55 26.19 2.89
C LYS A 146 -13.45 26.41 1.86
N VAL A 147 -12.92 25.32 1.30
CA VAL A 147 -11.79 25.34 0.36
C VAL A 147 -12.15 24.94 -1.06
N GLY A 148 -13.31 24.30 -1.26
CA GLY A 148 -13.80 23.82 -2.56
C GLY A 148 -14.73 22.63 -2.41
N SER A 149 -15.35 22.19 -3.51
CA SER A 149 -16.23 21.01 -3.55
C SER A 149 -15.51 19.75 -3.05
N GLY A 150 -16.06 19.07 -2.05
CA GLY A 150 -15.43 17.97 -1.29
C GLY A 150 -14.63 18.40 -0.06
N ASP A 151 -14.48 19.71 0.17
CA ASP A 151 -13.80 20.35 1.31
C ASP A 151 -12.33 19.91 1.53
N GLY A 152 -11.69 19.31 0.51
CA GLY A 152 -10.31 18.81 0.58
C GLY A 152 -10.10 17.61 1.52
N ARG A 153 -11.19 17.00 2.01
CA ARG A 153 -11.16 15.91 3.00
C ARG A 153 -10.96 14.57 2.32
N GLY A 154 -9.71 14.27 2.02
CA GLY A 154 -9.30 13.16 1.17
C GLY A 154 -8.77 13.71 -0.15
N VAL A 155 -7.55 13.29 -0.50
CA VAL A 155 -6.76 13.94 -1.55
C VAL A 155 -6.41 13.03 -2.73
N HIS A 156 -6.64 11.72 -2.63
CA HIS A 156 -6.14 10.73 -3.59
C HIS A 156 -7.07 10.57 -4.79
N ILE A 157 -6.53 10.39 -6.00
CA ILE A 157 -7.32 10.03 -7.18
C ILE A 157 -7.49 8.51 -7.18
N LEU A 158 -8.73 8.05 -7.04
CA LEU A 158 -9.09 6.63 -6.93
C LEU A 158 -9.80 6.17 -8.21
N THR A 159 -9.14 5.33 -9.00
CA THR A 159 -9.72 4.72 -10.20
C THR A 159 -10.64 3.56 -9.81
N GLY A 160 -11.91 3.59 -10.26
CA GLY A 160 -12.92 2.60 -9.89
C GLY A 160 -14.32 3.20 -9.62
N PRO A 161 -15.21 2.48 -8.90
CA PRO A 161 -14.97 1.17 -8.31
C PRO A 161 -15.07 0.02 -9.33
N VAL A 162 -14.30 -1.05 -9.07
CA VAL A 162 -14.44 -2.37 -9.70
C VAL A 162 -15.37 -3.23 -8.84
N HIS A 163 -16.40 -3.79 -9.45
CA HIS A 163 -17.40 -4.63 -8.78
C HIS A 163 -17.06 -6.13 -8.94
N GLY A 164 -16.75 -6.80 -7.84
CA GLY A 164 -16.52 -8.25 -7.78
C GLY A 164 -17.82 -9.04 -7.71
N ARG A 165 -18.17 -9.75 -8.80
CA ARG A 165 -19.45 -10.46 -8.90
C ARG A 165 -19.60 -11.50 -7.78
N GLY A 166 -20.68 -11.37 -7.00
CA GLY A 166 -21.03 -12.31 -5.93
C GLY A 166 -20.27 -12.10 -4.62
N ALA A 167 -19.46 -11.04 -4.50
CA ALA A 167 -18.88 -10.60 -3.23
C ALA A 167 -19.96 -10.06 -2.30
N LYS A 168 -19.93 -10.47 -1.02
CA LYS A 168 -20.90 -10.13 0.01
C LYS A 168 -20.20 -9.76 1.33
N PRO A 169 -20.84 -8.98 2.21
CA PRO A 169 -20.29 -8.64 3.52
C PRO A 169 -19.83 -9.87 4.32
N GLY A 170 -18.58 -9.84 4.78
CA GLY A 170 -17.91 -10.93 5.51
C GLY A 170 -17.20 -11.98 4.64
N ASP A 171 -17.22 -11.85 3.31
CA ASP A 171 -16.23 -12.50 2.44
C ASP A 171 -14.85 -11.83 2.57
N VAL A 172 -13.81 -12.44 1.99
CA VAL A 172 -12.48 -11.81 1.84
C VAL A 172 -12.13 -11.71 0.36
N LEU A 173 -11.64 -10.54 -0.06
CA LEU A 173 -11.13 -10.30 -1.40
C LEU A 173 -9.61 -10.42 -1.40
N GLU A 174 -9.09 -11.33 -2.23
CA GLU A 174 -7.67 -11.47 -2.55
C GLU A 174 -7.37 -10.70 -3.85
N LEU A 175 -6.49 -9.70 -3.78
CA LEU A 175 -6.02 -8.90 -4.90
C LEU A 175 -4.52 -9.16 -5.11
N ARG A 176 -4.19 -9.97 -6.12
CA ARG A 176 -2.80 -10.24 -6.52
C ARG A 176 -2.32 -9.15 -7.47
N ILE A 177 -1.24 -8.48 -7.13
CA ILE A 177 -0.64 -7.42 -7.96
C ILE A 177 0.36 -8.07 -8.92
N LEU A 178 -0.11 -8.45 -10.11
CA LEU A 178 0.67 -9.18 -11.12
C LEU A 178 1.75 -8.31 -11.76
N ASP A 179 1.43 -7.04 -12.01
CA ASP A 179 2.39 -6.04 -12.49
C ASP A 179 2.09 -4.66 -11.91
N CYS A 180 3.11 -3.80 -11.84
CA CYS A 180 3.05 -2.45 -11.33
C CYS A 180 4.17 -1.62 -11.97
N VAL A 181 3.84 -0.68 -12.84
CA VAL A 181 4.81 0.07 -13.66
C VAL A 181 4.51 1.57 -13.66
N PRO A 182 5.53 2.46 -13.58
CA PRO A 182 5.33 3.89 -13.77
C PRO A 182 4.74 4.24 -15.13
N ARG A 183 3.70 5.08 -15.11
CA ARG A 183 3.06 5.63 -16.31
C ARG A 183 4.02 6.66 -16.92
N PRO A 184 4.46 6.50 -18.18
CA PRO A 184 5.27 7.51 -18.85
C PRO A 184 4.47 8.80 -19.05
N GLY A 185 5.12 9.96 -18.91
CA GLY A 185 4.55 11.23 -19.33
C GLY A 185 4.43 11.28 -20.86
N ALA A 186 3.37 11.90 -21.35
CA ALA A 186 3.06 11.99 -22.77
C ALA A 186 3.68 13.21 -23.48
N ASN A 187 4.18 14.20 -22.72
CA ASN A 187 4.91 15.33 -23.28
C ASN A 187 6.16 14.86 -24.06
N PRO A 188 6.29 15.18 -25.37
CA PRO A 188 7.39 14.72 -26.21
C PRO A 188 8.79 15.14 -25.71
N ASP A 189 8.91 16.28 -25.01
CA ASP A 189 10.19 16.77 -24.49
C ASP A 189 10.76 15.86 -23.37
N PHE A 190 9.91 15.01 -22.79
CA PHE A 190 10.30 14.03 -21.78
C PHE A 190 9.97 12.58 -22.18
N ALA A 191 9.89 12.29 -23.49
CA ALA A 191 9.50 10.99 -24.03
C ALA A 191 10.17 9.79 -23.31
N GLY A 192 9.34 8.84 -22.85
CA GLY A 192 9.80 7.64 -22.15
C GLY A 192 10.31 7.88 -20.73
N LYS A 193 9.93 9.00 -20.08
CA LYS A 193 10.18 9.29 -18.66
C LYS A 193 8.88 9.35 -17.88
N SER A 194 8.95 8.88 -16.65
CA SER A 194 7.95 9.17 -15.63
C SER A 194 8.53 10.20 -14.65
N PHE A 195 7.65 11.01 -14.09
CA PHE A 195 7.98 11.94 -13.01
C PHE A 195 7.04 11.72 -11.85
N GLY A 196 7.48 12.15 -10.68
CA GLY A 196 6.63 12.24 -9.51
C GLY A 196 6.99 13.44 -8.64
N SER A 197 6.01 13.88 -7.85
CA SER A 197 6.24 14.89 -6.81
C SER A 197 6.70 14.22 -5.51
N ASN A 198 7.09 15.04 -4.55
CA ASN A 198 7.25 14.68 -3.15
C ASN A 198 7.09 16.00 -2.38
N ALA A 199 5.94 16.16 -1.74
CA ALA A 199 5.59 17.32 -0.94
C ALA A 199 5.96 17.06 0.53
N ALA A 200 7.01 17.74 1.01
CA ALA A 200 7.24 17.92 2.43
C ALA A 200 6.20 18.95 2.92
N ALA A 201 5.06 18.46 3.38
CA ALA A 201 3.81 19.21 3.50
C ALA A 201 3.37 19.48 4.95
N TRP A 202 2.37 20.34 5.14
CA TRP A 202 1.93 20.80 6.46
C TRP A 202 1.35 19.70 7.37
N TRP A 203 0.89 18.59 6.79
CA TRP A 203 0.40 17.42 7.53
C TRP A 203 1.48 16.39 7.86
N GLY A 204 2.67 16.49 7.25
CA GLY A 204 3.76 15.57 7.49
C GLY A 204 4.33 15.70 8.90
N TYR A 205 4.71 14.57 9.51
CA TYR A 205 5.22 14.48 10.88
C TYR A 205 6.29 15.54 11.21
N HIS A 206 7.24 15.74 10.29
CA HIS A 206 8.33 16.72 10.40
C HIS A 206 7.91 18.20 10.54
N TYR A 207 6.67 18.58 10.20
CA TYR A 207 6.29 19.98 9.99
C TYR A 207 6.33 20.82 11.26
N ASN A 208 6.24 20.19 12.44
CA ASN A 208 6.36 20.86 13.73
C ASN A 208 7.79 20.93 14.29
N ASP A 209 8.71 20.12 13.78
CA ASP A 209 10.08 19.97 14.30
C ASP A 209 11.15 20.66 13.44
N MET A 210 10.73 21.47 12.47
CA MET A 210 11.66 22.23 11.64
C MET A 210 12.51 23.22 12.46
N PRO A 211 13.83 23.33 12.18
CA PRO A 211 14.73 24.24 12.91
C PRO A 211 14.20 25.67 13.01
N GLY A 212 14.34 26.25 14.20
CA GLY A 212 13.85 27.60 14.52
C GLY A 212 12.33 27.74 14.55
N GLY A 213 11.56 26.64 14.54
CA GLY A 213 10.09 26.67 14.46
C GLY A 213 9.55 27.12 13.10
N SER A 214 10.42 27.17 12.08
CA SER A 214 10.07 27.65 10.74
C SER A 214 8.97 26.81 10.08
N LYS A 215 7.96 27.46 9.50
CA LYS A 215 6.90 26.82 8.71
C LYS A 215 7.12 27.06 7.23
N ARG A 216 7.12 25.99 6.43
CA ARG A 216 7.19 26.00 4.97
C ARG A 216 6.81 24.62 4.45
N GLU A 217 6.33 24.57 3.22
CA GLU A 217 6.18 23.32 2.48
C GLU A 217 7.17 23.32 1.31
N VAL A 218 7.66 22.14 0.91
CA VAL A 218 8.66 22.00 -0.14
C VAL A 218 8.28 20.87 -1.08
N ILE A 219 8.07 21.18 -2.35
CA ILE A 219 7.85 20.21 -3.41
C ILE A 219 9.20 19.85 -4.03
N THR A 220 9.50 18.55 -4.14
CA THR A 220 10.69 18.03 -4.84
C THR A 220 10.25 17.15 -5.99
N ILE A 221 10.51 17.58 -7.23
CA ILE A 221 10.17 16.79 -8.43
C ILE A 221 11.26 15.75 -8.69
N TYR A 222 10.86 14.49 -8.81
CA TYR A 222 11.71 13.36 -9.13
C TYR A 222 11.46 12.86 -10.55
N ARG A 223 12.53 12.55 -11.28
CA ARG A 223 12.46 11.71 -12.48
C ARG A 223 12.63 10.25 -12.09
N VAL A 224 11.71 9.41 -12.55
CA VAL A 224 11.65 7.98 -12.30
C VAL A 224 12.16 7.24 -13.54
N ASP A 225 13.35 6.65 -13.47
CA ASP A 225 13.88 5.75 -14.52
C ASP A 225 13.58 4.30 -14.08
N ALA A 226 12.64 3.60 -14.74
CA ALA A 226 12.16 2.26 -14.35
C ALA A 226 12.72 1.09 -15.20
N THR A 227 13.81 1.30 -15.95
CA THR A 227 14.34 0.33 -16.92
C THR A 227 15.57 -0.43 -16.41
N GLY A 228 15.43 -1.75 -16.29
CA GLY A 228 16.50 -2.72 -16.00
C GLY A 228 17.15 -2.57 -14.61
N ASP A 229 18.38 -3.06 -14.46
CA ASP A 229 19.15 -3.07 -13.19
C ASP A 229 19.49 -1.67 -12.63
N LYS A 230 19.01 -0.60 -13.29
CA LYS A 230 19.27 0.79 -12.95
C LYS A 230 18.01 1.52 -12.48
N SER A 231 16.93 0.79 -12.21
CA SER A 231 15.65 1.28 -11.69
C SER A 231 15.81 2.16 -10.44
N ARG A 232 15.58 3.47 -10.59
CA ARG A 232 15.78 4.48 -9.54
C ARG A 232 15.12 5.81 -9.87
N ALA A 233 14.79 6.55 -8.81
CA ALA A 233 14.42 7.96 -8.90
C ALA A 233 15.63 8.87 -8.65
N LYS A 234 15.59 10.07 -9.24
CA LYS A 234 16.53 11.17 -8.99
C LYS A 234 15.76 12.48 -8.91
N ALA A 235 16.08 13.34 -7.96
CA ALA A 235 15.49 14.67 -7.94
C ALA A 235 15.99 15.49 -9.15
N VAL A 236 15.08 16.32 -9.69
CA VAL A 236 15.30 17.23 -10.81
C VAL A 236 15.48 18.63 -10.27
N CYS A 237 14.49 19.07 -9.48
CA CYS A 237 14.44 20.35 -8.80
C CYS A 237 13.65 20.20 -7.49
N ASN A 238 13.73 21.23 -6.64
CA ASN A 238 12.70 21.50 -5.65
C ASN A 238 12.34 22.99 -5.63
N PHE A 239 11.21 23.32 -5.03
CA PHE A 239 10.79 24.69 -4.77
C PHE A 239 9.99 24.74 -3.46
N ARG A 240 9.92 25.92 -2.83
CA ARG A 240 9.05 26.12 -1.66
C ARG A 240 7.64 26.44 -2.16
N TRP A 241 6.62 25.92 -1.49
CA TRP A 241 5.26 26.38 -1.73
C TRP A 241 5.14 27.86 -1.33
N GLY A 242 4.76 28.69 -2.29
CA GLY A 242 4.24 30.04 -2.06
C GLY A 242 2.75 30.08 -2.40
N PRO A 243 2.01 31.12 -1.99
CA PRO A 243 0.56 31.20 -2.21
C PRO A 243 0.17 31.04 -3.69
N GLN A 244 -0.59 29.99 -4.00
CA GLN A 244 -1.09 29.71 -5.35
C GLN A 244 -2.53 30.20 -5.50
N THR A 245 -2.89 30.82 -6.62
CA THR A 245 -4.28 31.20 -6.90
C THR A 245 -4.87 30.30 -7.97
N ASP A 246 -5.90 29.53 -7.62
CA ASP A 246 -6.52 28.59 -8.55
C ASP A 246 -7.40 29.29 -9.61
N PRO A 247 -7.85 28.59 -10.67
CA PRO A 247 -8.66 29.18 -11.73
C PRO A 247 -10.02 29.75 -11.25
N PHE A 248 -10.51 29.36 -10.07
CA PHE A 248 -11.70 29.93 -9.43
C PHE A 248 -11.38 31.12 -8.53
N ARG A 249 -10.13 31.62 -8.58
CA ARG A 249 -9.60 32.77 -7.84
C ARG A 249 -9.52 32.58 -6.32
N VAL A 250 -9.41 31.33 -5.86
CA VAL A 250 -9.12 31.03 -4.45
C VAL A 250 -7.60 30.97 -4.27
N THR A 251 -7.06 31.84 -3.40
CA THR A 251 -5.64 31.84 -3.05
C THR A 251 -5.36 30.92 -1.86
N ARG A 252 -4.40 30.01 -2.04
CA ARG A 252 -4.06 28.89 -1.16
C ARG A 252 -2.66 29.09 -0.58
N PRO A 253 -2.52 29.56 0.68
CA PRO A 253 -1.22 29.83 1.28
C PRO A 253 -0.43 28.56 1.60
N THR A 254 -1.11 27.41 1.65
CA THR A 254 -0.60 26.07 1.91
C THR A 254 -1.24 25.07 0.94
N ILE A 255 -0.73 23.84 0.90
CA ILE A 255 -1.33 22.74 0.13
C ILE A 255 -2.63 22.27 0.84
N ASP A 256 -3.73 23.01 0.66
CA ASP A 256 -5.00 22.83 1.38
C ASP A 256 -6.14 22.18 0.57
N TYR A 257 -5.93 21.99 -0.74
CA TYR A 257 -6.89 21.35 -1.65
C TYR A 257 -6.13 20.70 -2.83
N PRO A 258 -6.43 19.45 -3.19
CA PRO A 258 -5.59 18.67 -4.10
C PRO A 258 -5.74 19.11 -5.55
N GLY A 259 -4.67 18.96 -6.34
CA GLY A 259 -4.67 19.19 -7.78
C GLY A 259 -4.93 20.64 -8.21
N GLY A 260 -4.60 21.62 -7.37
CA GLY A 260 -4.52 23.02 -7.79
C GLY A 260 -3.27 23.22 -8.67
N PRO A 261 -3.39 23.89 -9.85
CA PRO A 261 -2.23 24.14 -10.70
C PRO A 261 -1.24 25.07 -9.99
N VAL A 262 0.04 24.72 -9.99
CA VAL A 262 1.11 25.60 -9.50
C VAL A 262 1.55 26.54 -10.62
N ASP A 263 1.54 27.85 -10.36
CA ASP A 263 2.10 28.85 -11.25
C ASP A 263 3.63 28.86 -11.11
N HIS A 264 4.30 28.25 -12.09
CA HIS A 264 5.76 28.17 -12.17
C HIS A 264 6.45 29.53 -12.34
N ALA A 265 5.74 30.60 -12.68
CA ALA A 265 6.28 31.96 -12.68
C ALA A 265 6.35 32.57 -11.27
N LEU A 266 5.69 31.97 -10.28
CA LEU A 266 5.68 32.40 -8.87
C LEU A 266 6.57 31.52 -7.97
N THR A 267 7.32 30.56 -8.52
CA THR A 267 8.12 29.60 -7.75
C THR A 267 9.62 29.71 -8.03
N ASP A 268 10.41 29.87 -6.96
CA ASP A 268 11.87 29.86 -7.02
C ASP A 268 12.42 28.42 -7.08
N PHE A 269 12.58 27.89 -8.30
CA PHE A 269 13.14 26.56 -8.52
C PHE A 269 14.64 26.47 -8.19
N THR A 270 15.01 25.51 -7.32
CA THR A 270 16.39 25.07 -7.12
C THR A 270 16.63 23.77 -7.88
N PHE A 271 17.46 23.81 -8.93
CA PHE A 271 17.87 22.63 -9.70
C PHE A 271 19.11 21.95 -9.09
N ASN A 272 19.41 20.71 -9.53
CA ASN A 272 20.55 19.91 -9.07
C ASN A 272 20.51 19.55 -7.56
N VAL A 273 19.34 19.57 -6.94
CA VAL A 273 19.14 19.12 -5.56
C VAL A 273 19.42 17.62 -5.42
N LEU A 274 19.83 17.19 -4.22
CA LEU A 274 20.19 15.79 -3.92
C LEU A 274 21.25 15.19 -4.89
N LYS A 275 22.14 16.02 -5.44
CA LYS A 275 23.16 15.60 -6.42
C LYS A 275 23.98 14.40 -5.93
N GLY A 276 24.00 13.35 -6.74
CA GLY A 276 24.71 12.09 -6.45
C GLY A 276 23.87 11.04 -5.72
N ILE A 277 22.77 11.45 -5.06
CA ILE A 277 21.82 10.52 -4.44
C ILE A 277 20.99 9.83 -5.52
N ARG A 278 20.66 8.55 -5.30
CA ARG A 278 19.85 7.73 -6.18
C ARG A 278 18.90 6.92 -5.31
N ILE A 279 17.61 7.19 -5.40
CA ILE A 279 16.59 6.52 -4.58
C ILE A 279 16.18 5.23 -5.31
N PRO A 280 16.28 4.04 -4.70
CA PRO A 280 15.72 2.83 -5.28
C PRO A 280 14.19 2.99 -5.46
N ILE A 281 13.66 2.63 -6.62
CA ILE A 281 12.20 2.62 -6.79
C ILE A 281 11.60 1.36 -6.18
N ARG A 282 10.38 1.51 -5.66
CA ARG A 282 9.54 0.47 -5.07
C ARG A 282 8.10 0.72 -5.55
N PRO A 283 7.75 0.53 -6.84
CA PRO A 283 6.45 0.94 -7.36
C PRO A 283 5.28 0.21 -6.69
N TYR A 284 4.35 0.96 -6.10
CA TYR A 284 3.24 0.43 -5.29
C TYR A 284 2.05 1.39 -5.21
N PHE A 285 0.92 0.91 -4.69
CA PHE A 285 -0.28 1.72 -4.48
C PHE A 285 -0.44 2.01 -2.98
N GLY A 286 -0.41 3.29 -2.60
CA GLY A 286 -0.69 3.77 -1.25
C GLY A 286 -2.14 3.52 -0.86
N THR A 287 -3.07 4.01 -1.68
CA THR A 287 -4.50 3.70 -1.56
C THR A 287 -4.90 2.46 -2.36
N LEU A 288 -5.14 1.34 -1.66
CA LEU A 288 -5.80 0.14 -2.21
C LEU A 288 -6.82 -0.39 -1.20
N GLY A 289 -8.08 -0.60 -1.62
CA GLY A 289 -9.11 -1.08 -0.70
C GLY A 289 -10.48 -1.29 -1.31
N VAL A 290 -11.40 -1.73 -0.45
CA VAL A 290 -12.83 -1.96 -0.73
C VAL A 290 -13.69 -0.93 -0.01
N ALA A 291 -14.87 -0.59 -0.55
CA ALA A 291 -15.69 0.47 0.03
C ALA A 291 -16.25 0.05 1.42
N PRO A 292 -15.97 0.82 2.49
CA PRO A 292 -16.52 0.56 3.83
C PRO A 292 -18.06 0.71 3.85
N ALA A 293 -18.72 0.05 4.79
CA ALA A 293 -20.18 0.05 4.91
C ALA A 293 -20.71 1.19 5.79
N GLU A 294 -19.85 1.84 6.56
CA GLU A 294 -20.21 2.74 7.64
C GLU A 294 -20.65 4.15 7.20
N ALA A 295 -20.32 4.57 5.96
CA ALA A 295 -20.75 5.86 5.42
C ALA A 295 -20.74 5.88 3.87
N ASP A 296 -21.66 6.64 3.29
CA ASP A 296 -21.81 6.77 1.83
C ASP A 296 -20.61 7.44 1.16
N PHE A 297 -19.89 8.31 1.85
CA PHE A 297 -18.62 8.90 1.40
C PHE A 297 -17.62 8.82 2.55
N VAL A 298 -16.46 8.23 2.29
CA VAL A 298 -15.36 8.09 3.25
C VAL A 298 -14.11 8.72 2.70
N ASP A 299 -13.53 9.62 3.49
CA ASP A 299 -12.25 10.29 3.27
C ASP A 299 -11.17 9.30 2.82
N SER A 300 -10.46 9.60 1.73
CA SER A 300 -9.41 8.71 1.22
C SER A 300 -8.14 8.70 2.05
N VAL A 301 -7.93 9.69 2.94
CA VAL A 301 -6.69 9.80 3.74
C VAL A 301 -6.60 8.69 4.79
N PRO A 302 -7.52 8.54 5.76
CA PRO A 302 -7.27 7.60 6.86
C PRO A 302 -7.47 6.13 6.43
N PRO A 303 -6.47 5.24 6.57
CA PRO A 303 -6.69 3.81 6.39
C PRO A 303 -7.71 3.25 7.39
N SER A 304 -8.25 2.08 7.08
CA SER A 304 -9.19 1.38 7.94
C SER A 304 -9.13 -0.14 7.70
N HIS A 305 -10.03 -0.86 8.37
CA HIS A 305 -10.16 -2.31 8.28
C HIS A 305 -10.34 -2.86 6.85
N THR A 306 -10.84 -2.07 5.89
CA THR A 306 -11.03 -2.45 4.49
C THR A 306 -9.80 -2.22 3.59
N GLY A 307 -8.72 -1.60 4.10
CA GLY A 307 -7.64 -1.02 3.30
C GLY A 307 -7.71 0.50 3.33
N GLY A 308 -7.59 1.16 2.17
CA GLY A 308 -7.47 2.63 2.07
C GLY A 308 -6.02 3.04 1.89
N ASN A 309 -5.62 4.23 2.36
CA ASN A 309 -4.22 4.69 2.31
C ASN A 309 -3.38 3.95 3.36
N VAL A 310 -2.85 2.79 2.97
CA VAL A 310 -2.09 1.92 3.88
C VAL A 310 -0.59 2.23 3.81
N ASP A 311 -0.12 2.81 2.71
CA ASP A 311 1.23 3.38 2.53
C ASP A 311 2.38 2.48 2.92
N LYS A 312 2.22 1.21 2.56
CA LYS A 312 3.22 0.17 2.74
C LYS A 312 3.79 -0.22 1.38
N TRP A 313 5.04 0.19 1.13
CA TRP A 313 5.74 0.00 -0.15
C TRP A 313 5.74 -1.44 -0.75
N PRO A 314 5.55 -2.54 0.00
CA PRO A 314 5.32 -3.86 -0.57
C PRO A 314 3.94 -4.09 -1.22
N ILE A 315 2.97 -3.14 -1.18
CA ILE A 315 1.66 -3.23 -1.90
C ILE A 315 1.87 -2.94 -3.40
N GLY A 316 2.80 -3.68 -4.00
CA GLY A 316 3.24 -3.56 -5.38
C GLY A 316 3.44 -4.92 -6.03
N LYS A 317 4.15 -4.96 -7.16
CA LYS A 317 4.33 -6.16 -7.99
C LYS A 317 4.78 -7.39 -7.18
N GLY A 318 4.04 -8.49 -7.32
CA GLY A 318 4.33 -9.78 -6.70
C GLY A 318 3.73 -9.97 -5.30
N ALA A 319 3.10 -8.96 -4.73
CA ALA A 319 2.37 -9.07 -3.48
C ALA A 319 0.88 -9.37 -3.68
N ILE A 320 0.25 -9.84 -2.61
CA ILE A 320 -1.17 -10.18 -2.56
C ILE A 320 -1.78 -9.43 -1.38
N MET A 321 -2.71 -8.53 -1.65
CA MET A 321 -3.48 -7.83 -0.63
C MET A 321 -4.80 -8.54 -0.37
N TYR A 322 -5.08 -8.83 0.89
CA TYR A 322 -6.33 -9.39 1.36
C TYR A 322 -7.11 -8.31 2.10
N SER A 323 -8.36 -8.04 1.68
CA SER A 323 -9.27 -7.07 2.32
C SER A 323 -10.59 -7.74 2.70
N PRO A 324 -11.14 -7.48 3.91
CA PRO A 324 -12.47 -7.95 4.29
C PRO A 324 -13.53 -7.19 3.50
N VAL A 325 -14.48 -7.92 2.91
CA VAL A 325 -15.58 -7.32 2.15
C VAL A 325 -16.63 -6.81 3.13
N SER A 326 -16.91 -5.51 3.08
CA SER A 326 -17.89 -4.79 3.91
C SER A 326 -19.23 -4.58 3.22
N VAL A 327 -19.26 -4.50 1.89
CA VAL A 327 -20.44 -4.20 1.07
C VAL A 327 -20.61 -5.19 -0.08
N GLU A 328 -21.82 -5.28 -0.65
CA GLU A 328 -22.05 -6.09 -1.86
C GLU A 328 -21.16 -5.62 -3.01
N GLY A 329 -20.60 -6.57 -3.76
CA GLY A 329 -19.69 -6.29 -4.87
C GLY A 329 -18.29 -5.81 -4.47
N ALA A 330 -18.01 -5.62 -3.17
CA ALA A 330 -16.80 -5.05 -2.57
C ALA A 330 -16.44 -3.61 -2.99
N LEU A 331 -16.68 -3.21 -4.24
CA LEU A 331 -16.40 -1.87 -4.78
C LEU A 331 -14.93 -1.47 -4.57
N VAL A 332 -14.03 -2.20 -5.23
CA VAL A 332 -12.57 -1.99 -5.14
C VAL A 332 -12.18 -0.70 -5.85
N SER A 333 -11.40 0.16 -5.21
CA SER A 333 -10.76 1.29 -5.86
C SER A 333 -9.25 1.28 -5.62
N VAL A 334 -8.49 1.78 -6.59
CA VAL A 334 -7.03 1.86 -6.55
C VAL A 334 -6.58 3.28 -6.85
N GLY A 335 -5.67 3.82 -6.06
CA GLY A 335 -5.14 5.17 -6.20
C GLY A 335 -3.82 5.33 -5.46
N ASP A 336 -3.46 6.57 -5.19
CA ASP A 336 -2.17 6.98 -4.60
C ASP A 336 -0.96 6.18 -5.12
N PRO A 337 -0.69 6.28 -6.43
CA PRO A 337 0.40 5.56 -7.03
C PRO A 337 1.76 6.18 -6.66
N HIS A 338 2.64 5.38 -6.06
CA HIS A 338 3.92 5.81 -5.52
C HIS A 338 5.09 5.08 -6.20
N ALA A 339 6.07 5.83 -6.70
CA ALA A 339 7.30 5.26 -7.27
C ALA A 339 8.28 4.75 -6.20
N SER A 340 8.26 5.32 -5.00
CA SER A 340 9.02 4.83 -3.84
C SER A 340 8.59 5.54 -2.55
N GLN A 341 8.68 4.83 -1.42
CA GLN A 341 8.54 5.39 -0.09
C GLN A 341 9.51 4.71 0.89
N GLY A 342 9.84 5.41 1.98
CA GLY A 342 10.38 4.80 3.20
C GLY A 342 9.26 4.41 4.16
N ASP A 343 9.50 3.43 5.02
CA ASP A 343 8.62 3.15 6.15
C ASP A 343 8.59 4.39 7.08
N SER A 344 7.38 4.87 7.42
CA SER A 344 6.97 6.14 8.09
C SER A 344 6.32 7.24 7.23
N GLU A 345 6.63 7.35 5.93
CA GLU A 345 6.19 8.48 5.09
C GLU A 345 6.41 9.88 5.73
N LEU A 346 7.53 10.05 6.43
CA LEU A 346 7.78 11.12 7.41
C LEU A 346 7.44 12.57 6.97
N CYS A 347 7.58 12.87 5.67
CA CYS A 347 7.36 14.23 5.15
C CYS A 347 5.90 14.54 4.76
N GLY A 348 5.01 13.55 4.80
CA GLY A 348 3.59 13.66 4.46
C GLY A 348 3.21 13.05 3.11
N THR A 349 4.18 12.74 2.24
CA THR A 349 3.97 12.08 0.95
C THR A 349 5.16 11.19 0.59
N ALA A 350 4.93 10.26 -0.35
CA ALA A 350 5.92 9.44 -1.01
C ALA A 350 6.62 10.16 -2.20
N ILE A 351 7.28 9.41 -3.09
CA ILE A 351 7.48 9.86 -4.48
C ILE A 351 6.20 9.56 -5.26
N GLU A 352 5.30 10.53 -5.21
CA GLU A 352 3.98 10.62 -5.81
C GLU A 352 4.04 10.55 -7.33
N CYS A 353 3.74 9.39 -7.94
CA CYS A 353 4.05 9.11 -9.35
C CYS A 353 3.02 8.17 -9.97
N SER A 354 2.28 8.64 -10.99
CA SER A 354 1.28 7.84 -11.72
C SER A 354 1.81 6.45 -12.13
N LEU A 355 1.00 5.40 -11.91
CA LEU A 355 1.33 4.00 -12.22
C LEU A 355 0.21 3.35 -13.05
N ALA A 356 0.52 2.23 -13.70
CA ALA A 356 -0.45 1.25 -14.16
C ALA A 356 -0.21 -0.08 -13.44
N GLY A 357 -1.27 -0.65 -12.87
CA GLY A 357 -1.25 -1.94 -12.17
C GLY A 357 -2.06 -3.00 -12.90
N THR A 358 -1.60 -4.24 -12.89
CA THR A 358 -2.40 -5.40 -13.34
C THR A 358 -2.71 -6.29 -12.16
N PHE A 359 -3.99 -6.55 -11.93
CA PHE A 359 -4.51 -7.22 -10.74
C PHE A 359 -5.26 -8.49 -11.11
N GLN A 360 -5.07 -9.59 -10.39
CA GLN A 360 -6.02 -10.70 -10.36
C GLN A 360 -6.86 -10.63 -9.09
N SER A 361 -8.18 -10.65 -9.25
CA SER A 361 -9.14 -10.62 -8.14
C SER A 361 -9.68 -12.01 -7.86
N ILE A 362 -9.57 -12.50 -6.63
CA ILE A 362 -10.11 -13.80 -6.18
C ILE A 362 -10.99 -13.56 -4.96
N LEU A 363 -12.22 -14.06 -5.00
CA LEU A 363 -13.17 -13.97 -3.91
C LEU A 363 -13.15 -15.25 -3.06
N HIS A 364 -12.86 -15.11 -1.77
CA HIS A 364 -12.99 -16.16 -0.76
C HIS A 364 -14.30 -16.00 -0.01
N LYS A 365 -15.18 -17.01 -0.08
CA LYS A 365 -16.49 -16.93 0.55
C LYS A 365 -16.36 -17.10 2.07
N LYS A 366 -17.16 -16.36 2.84
CA LYS A 366 -17.19 -16.45 4.31
C LYS A 366 -17.26 -17.89 4.85
N ALA A 367 -18.01 -18.76 4.19
CA ALA A 367 -18.18 -20.17 4.56
C ALA A 367 -16.89 -21.00 4.43
N ASP A 368 -15.98 -20.59 3.55
CA ASP A 368 -14.77 -21.33 3.19
C ASP A 368 -13.52 -20.81 3.93
N LEU A 369 -13.64 -19.77 4.76
CA LEU A 369 -12.51 -19.17 5.47
C LEU A 369 -12.01 -20.02 6.65
N ALA A 370 -12.84 -20.92 7.18
CA ALA A 370 -12.48 -21.74 8.34
C ALA A 370 -11.30 -22.69 8.05
N GLY A 371 -10.33 -22.75 8.96
CA GLY A 371 -9.08 -23.49 8.79
C GLY A 371 -8.06 -22.84 7.84
N THR A 372 -8.34 -21.65 7.30
CA THR A 372 -7.44 -20.91 6.41
C THR A 372 -6.76 -19.74 7.13
N PRO A 373 -5.67 -19.16 6.57
CA PRO A 373 -5.09 -17.88 7.03
C PRO A 373 -6.05 -16.68 7.07
N LEU A 374 -7.27 -16.82 6.54
CA LEU A 374 -8.26 -15.76 6.40
C LEU A 374 -9.47 -15.94 7.34
N GLN A 375 -9.48 -16.95 8.22
CA GLN A 375 -10.64 -17.30 9.07
C GLN A 375 -11.23 -16.13 9.87
N GLU A 376 -10.38 -15.25 10.39
CA GLU A 376 -10.77 -14.13 11.24
C GLU A 376 -10.28 -12.80 10.66
N MET A 377 -10.56 -12.58 9.38
CA MET A 377 -10.09 -11.39 8.66
C MET A 377 -10.93 -10.15 9.00
N ASP A 378 -10.31 -9.16 9.66
CA ASP A 378 -10.91 -7.90 10.12
C ASP A 378 -10.06 -6.66 9.76
N ARG A 379 -9.14 -6.81 8.81
CA ARG A 379 -8.05 -5.87 8.54
C ARG A 379 -7.49 -6.08 7.13
N PRO A 380 -6.77 -5.10 6.55
CA PRO A 380 -5.88 -5.39 5.44
C PRO A 380 -4.70 -6.26 5.92
N MET A 381 -4.34 -7.25 5.12
CA MET A 381 -3.15 -8.09 5.33
C MET A 381 -2.47 -8.35 3.98
N LEU A 382 -1.15 -8.35 3.97
CA LEU A 382 -0.35 -8.63 2.78
C LEU A 382 0.29 -10.01 2.87
N GLU A 383 0.40 -10.70 1.74
CA GLU A 383 1.28 -11.85 1.55
C GLU A 383 2.29 -11.52 0.43
N THR A 384 3.55 -11.89 0.65
CA THR A 384 4.58 -11.98 -0.38
C THR A 384 5.05 -13.45 -0.48
N ARG A 385 6.00 -13.75 -1.37
CA ARG A 385 6.61 -15.09 -1.45
C ARG A 385 7.21 -15.59 -0.12
N VAL A 386 7.64 -14.67 0.74
CA VAL A 386 8.49 -14.96 1.92
C VAL A 386 7.98 -14.37 3.23
N GLU A 387 6.93 -13.55 3.22
CA GLU A 387 6.47 -12.81 4.40
C GLU A 387 4.94 -12.62 4.38
N TRP A 388 4.32 -12.64 5.56
CA TRP A 388 3.02 -12.01 5.80
C TRP A 388 3.25 -10.65 6.45
N VAL A 389 2.53 -9.61 6.02
CA VAL A 389 2.56 -8.28 6.67
C VAL A 389 1.18 -7.98 7.26
N VAL A 390 1.11 -7.89 8.58
CA VAL A 390 -0.11 -7.62 9.34
C VAL A 390 -0.16 -6.14 9.69
N GLN A 391 -1.23 -5.43 9.29
CA GLN A 391 -1.37 -3.99 9.50
C GLN A 391 -2.19 -3.64 10.76
N GLY A 392 -1.62 -2.82 11.62
CA GLY A 392 -2.28 -2.15 12.74
C GLY A 392 -2.42 -0.65 12.52
N PHE A 393 -3.46 -0.05 13.09
CA PHE A 393 -3.76 1.39 12.97
C PHE A 393 -4.17 1.97 14.34
N SER A 394 -4.02 3.28 14.54
CA SER A 394 -4.46 3.97 15.77
C SER A 394 -5.93 3.72 16.11
N GLY A 395 -6.79 3.59 15.09
CA GLY A 395 -8.18 3.17 15.16
C GLY A 395 -8.44 2.03 14.14
N PRO A 396 -8.55 0.75 14.57
CA PRO A 396 -8.56 -0.40 13.67
C PRO A 396 -9.73 -0.39 12.67
N ASN A 397 -10.93 -0.08 13.18
CA ASN A 397 -12.06 0.41 12.39
C ASN A 397 -12.53 1.72 13.01
N HIS A 398 -11.87 2.83 12.66
CA HIS A 398 -12.19 4.15 13.22
C HIS A 398 -13.61 4.60 12.87
N LEU A 399 -14.16 4.20 11.71
CA LEU A 399 -15.52 4.52 11.28
C LEU A 399 -16.57 3.91 12.22
N GLY A 400 -16.50 2.59 12.44
CA GLY A 400 -17.41 1.89 13.35
C GLY A 400 -17.23 2.30 14.81
N ALA A 401 -16.00 2.60 15.24
CA ALA A 401 -15.69 2.93 16.64
C ALA A 401 -16.05 4.37 17.04
N LEU A 402 -15.96 5.33 16.11
CA LEU A 402 -16.22 6.76 16.36
C LEU A 402 -17.58 7.22 15.81
N GLY A 403 -18.23 6.43 14.96
CA GLY A 403 -19.57 6.70 14.45
C GLY A 403 -19.66 7.95 13.57
N ALA A 404 -20.73 8.74 13.71
CA ALA A 404 -21.06 9.82 12.80
C ALA A 404 -19.99 10.93 12.68
N THR A 405 -19.12 11.10 13.68
CA THR A 405 -18.03 12.09 13.68
C THR A 405 -16.66 11.50 13.29
N ALA A 406 -16.58 10.19 12.98
CA ALA A 406 -15.32 9.46 12.79
C ALA A 406 -14.30 10.14 11.87
N GLN A 407 -14.75 10.61 10.70
CA GLN A 407 -13.88 11.22 9.69
C GLN A 407 -13.29 12.57 10.13
N ALA A 408 -13.89 13.24 11.12
CA ALA A 408 -13.31 14.45 11.74
C ALA A 408 -12.50 14.10 13.00
N ASP A 409 -13.01 13.19 13.84
CA ASP A 409 -12.41 12.86 15.14
C ASP A 409 -11.08 12.10 15.01
N ILE A 410 -10.90 11.31 13.95
CA ILE A 410 -9.65 10.56 13.71
C ILE A 410 -8.45 11.48 13.46
N TYR A 411 -8.68 12.69 12.91
CA TYR A 411 -7.63 13.71 12.72
C TYR A 411 -7.02 14.20 14.05
N GLY A 412 -7.76 14.10 15.15
CA GLY A 412 -7.30 14.44 16.49
C GLY A 412 -6.78 13.25 17.32
N LYS A 413 -6.70 12.05 16.74
CA LYS A 413 -6.31 10.81 17.43
C LYS A 413 -5.16 9.98 16.78
N PRO A 414 -4.17 10.59 16.08
CA PRO A 414 -3.00 9.83 15.62
C PRO A 414 -2.16 9.31 16.79
N SER A 415 -1.74 8.04 16.74
CA SER A 415 -0.97 7.39 17.81
C SER A 415 -0.19 6.18 17.29
N VAL A 416 1.15 6.24 17.37
CA VAL A 416 2.03 5.10 17.06
C VAL A 416 1.87 3.99 18.11
N ASP A 417 1.68 4.36 19.38
CA ASP A 417 1.49 3.40 20.47
C ASP A 417 0.23 2.55 20.27
N ASP A 418 -0.88 3.18 19.86
CA ASP A 418 -2.14 2.44 19.61
C ASP A 418 -2.05 1.62 18.32
N ALA A 419 -1.41 2.13 17.27
CA ALA A 419 -1.15 1.38 16.04
C ALA A 419 -0.27 0.14 16.31
N MET A 420 0.75 0.27 17.16
CA MET A 420 1.62 -0.82 17.59
C MET A 420 0.87 -1.85 18.46
N ARG A 421 0.00 -1.41 19.37
CA ARG A 421 -0.88 -2.28 20.16
C ARG A 421 -1.83 -3.08 19.26
N ASP A 422 -2.40 -2.44 18.26
CA ASP A 422 -3.27 -3.07 17.27
C ASP A 422 -2.49 -4.07 16.40
N ALA A 423 -1.33 -3.68 15.86
CA ALA A 423 -0.46 -4.57 15.09
C ALA A 423 -0.06 -5.82 15.91
N PHE A 424 0.29 -5.64 17.18
CA PHE A 424 0.55 -6.73 18.13
C PHE A 424 -0.67 -7.64 18.31
N ALA A 425 -1.84 -7.07 18.66
CA ALA A 425 -3.05 -7.85 18.95
C ALA A 425 -3.51 -8.66 17.72
N LYS A 426 -3.44 -8.04 16.53
CA LYS A 426 -3.73 -8.65 15.24
C LYS A 426 -2.73 -9.76 14.89
N THR A 427 -1.44 -9.55 15.11
CA THR A 427 -0.39 -10.55 14.84
C THR A 427 -0.48 -11.74 15.78
N ARG A 428 -0.71 -11.50 17.08
CA ARG A 428 -1.02 -12.54 18.06
C ARG A 428 -2.20 -13.39 17.59
N ARG A 429 -3.31 -12.75 17.18
CA ARG A 429 -4.50 -13.47 16.69
C ARG A 429 -4.24 -14.21 15.38
N PHE A 430 -3.43 -13.67 14.47
CA PHE A 430 -3.01 -14.40 13.26
C PHE A 430 -2.22 -15.67 13.62
N LEU A 431 -1.25 -15.57 14.53
CA LEU A 431 -0.45 -16.72 14.95
C LEU A 431 -1.28 -17.79 15.67
N THR A 432 -2.17 -17.42 16.58
CA THR A 432 -3.02 -18.40 17.28
C THR A 432 -4.00 -19.08 16.33
N THR A 433 -4.74 -18.31 15.51
CA THR A 433 -5.76 -18.85 14.58
C THR A 433 -5.16 -19.64 13.42
N THR A 434 -4.09 -19.13 12.80
CA THR A 434 -3.56 -19.65 11.53
C THR A 434 -2.40 -20.63 11.73
N LYS A 435 -1.64 -20.51 12.82
CA LYS A 435 -0.48 -21.39 13.12
C LYS A 435 -0.74 -22.35 14.28
N GLY A 436 -1.89 -22.25 14.94
CA GLY A 436 -2.25 -23.14 16.05
C GLY A 436 -1.40 -22.94 17.30
N LEU A 437 -0.73 -21.79 17.44
CA LEU A 437 0.00 -21.45 18.68
C LEU A 437 -0.99 -21.17 19.81
N THR A 438 -0.59 -21.44 21.05
CA THR A 438 -1.29 -20.88 22.22
C THR A 438 -1.04 -19.37 22.31
N GLU A 439 -1.80 -18.66 23.15
CA GLU A 439 -1.57 -17.23 23.35
C GLU A 439 -0.18 -16.94 23.93
N ASP A 440 0.24 -17.73 24.93
CA ASP A 440 1.56 -17.67 25.55
C ASP A 440 2.67 -17.98 24.54
N ASP A 441 2.51 -19.04 23.74
CA ASP A 441 3.49 -19.46 22.72
C ASP A 441 3.62 -18.43 21.58
N ALA A 442 2.59 -17.61 21.32
CA ALA A 442 2.65 -16.58 20.28
C ALA A 442 3.57 -15.40 20.68
N HIS A 443 3.73 -15.12 21.98
CA HIS A 443 4.53 -13.98 22.43
C HIS A 443 6.03 -14.12 22.13
N SER A 444 6.59 -15.31 22.32
CA SER A 444 8.02 -15.58 22.08
C SER A 444 8.46 -15.30 20.63
N PRO A 445 7.89 -15.94 19.58
CA PRO A 445 8.27 -15.70 18.19
C PRO A 445 7.98 -14.27 17.74
N MET A 446 6.90 -13.64 18.23
CA MET A 446 6.66 -12.20 17.97
C MET A 446 7.77 -11.29 18.51
N SER A 447 8.50 -11.72 19.55
CA SER A 447 9.54 -10.93 20.20
C SER A 447 10.94 -11.17 19.63
N VAL A 448 11.17 -12.29 18.94
CA VAL A 448 12.52 -12.70 18.47
C VAL A 448 12.61 -13.04 16.98
N GLY A 449 11.48 -13.04 16.25
CA GLY A 449 11.43 -13.44 14.83
C GLY A 449 10.30 -12.79 14.02
N VAL A 450 9.71 -11.71 14.53
CA VAL A 450 8.76 -10.85 13.82
C VAL A 450 9.24 -9.42 13.96
N ASP A 451 9.46 -8.73 12.84
CA ASP A 451 9.88 -7.34 12.84
C ASP A 451 8.64 -6.42 12.85
N PHE A 452 8.59 -5.51 13.82
CA PHE A 452 7.56 -4.47 13.87
C PHE A 452 8.12 -3.14 13.38
N GLY A 453 7.37 -2.45 12.51
CA GLY A 453 7.76 -1.18 11.91
C GLY A 453 6.61 -0.19 11.81
N ILE A 454 6.93 1.07 11.52
CA ILE A 454 5.96 2.16 11.30
C ILE A 454 5.56 2.15 9.81
N THR A 455 4.26 2.22 9.51
CA THR A 455 3.74 2.19 8.14
C THR A 455 3.70 3.61 7.56
N PRO A 456 2.66 4.44 7.80
CA PRO A 456 2.83 5.90 7.74
C PRO A 456 2.50 6.61 9.08
N VAL A 457 3.05 7.82 9.23
CA VAL A 457 2.67 8.80 10.27
C VAL A 457 2.17 10.12 9.66
N ALA A 458 1.52 10.04 8.49
CA ALA A 458 0.91 11.17 7.78
C ALA A 458 -0.63 11.15 7.84
N ASP A 459 -1.24 9.97 7.74
CA ASP A 459 -2.63 9.75 7.29
C ASP A 459 -3.71 9.86 8.37
N ARG A 460 -3.42 10.56 9.46
CA ARG A 460 -4.31 10.74 10.63
C ARG A 460 -4.57 9.46 11.43
N ASN A 461 -4.95 8.36 10.79
CA ASN A 461 -5.02 7.03 11.38
C ASN A 461 -3.68 6.31 11.18
N TRP A 462 -2.65 6.71 11.94
CA TRP A 462 -1.28 6.24 11.75
C TRP A 462 -1.16 4.72 11.83
N GLY A 463 -0.22 4.17 11.05
CA GLY A 463 -0.06 2.73 10.89
C GLY A 463 1.23 2.18 11.50
N ALA A 464 1.15 0.94 11.96
CA ALA A 464 2.28 0.09 12.28
C ALA A 464 2.06 -1.29 11.64
N HIS A 465 3.12 -2.02 11.35
CA HIS A 465 3.05 -3.33 10.71
C HIS A 465 3.93 -4.35 11.41
N ALA A 466 3.54 -5.62 11.32
CA ALA A 466 4.34 -6.76 11.74
C ALA A 466 4.70 -7.62 10.52
N ILE A 467 5.98 -7.93 10.34
CA ILE A 467 6.49 -8.80 9.28
C ILE A 467 6.72 -10.20 9.86
N VAL A 468 5.88 -11.15 9.47
CA VAL A 468 5.94 -12.55 9.90
C VAL A 468 6.52 -13.41 8.77
N PRO A 469 7.76 -13.93 8.88
CA PRO A 469 8.37 -14.74 7.84
C PRO A 469 7.54 -16.00 7.51
N CYS A 470 7.53 -16.37 6.24
CA CYS A 470 6.93 -17.60 5.73
C CYS A 470 7.72 -18.12 4.50
N HIS A 471 7.39 -19.31 4.02
CA HIS A 471 7.94 -19.78 2.73
C HIS A 471 6.81 -20.36 1.89
N ARG A 472 6.64 -19.80 0.69
CA ARG A 472 5.77 -20.34 -0.36
C ARG A 472 6.61 -20.93 -1.48
N GLU A 473 6.51 -22.24 -1.67
CA GLU A 473 7.07 -22.93 -2.84
C GLU A 473 6.21 -22.62 -4.08
N GLU A 474 6.84 -22.48 -5.25
CA GLU A 474 6.12 -22.28 -6.50
C GLU A 474 5.34 -23.56 -6.87
N GLY A 475 4.02 -23.45 -7.02
CA GLY A 475 3.13 -24.53 -7.46
C GLY A 475 2.16 -25.07 -6.40
N HIS A 476 2.34 -24.76 -5.12
CA HIS A 476 1.41 -25.17 -4.07
C HIS A 476 0.51 -24.02 -3.59
N LEU A 477 -0.80 -24.18 -3.80
CA LEU A 477 -1.83 -23.50 -3.02
C LEU A 477 -1.97 -24.25 -1.68
N LEU A 478 -2.01 -23.49 -0.58
CA LEU A 478 -2.08 -23.93 0.83
C LEU A 478 -0.77 -24.49 1.43
N GLY A 479 -0.22 -23.73 2.40
CA GLY A 479 0.70 -24.25 3.42
C GLY A 479 2.12 -23.65 3.40
N PRO A 480 2.47 -22.74 4.32
CA PRO A 480 3.87 -22.39 4.54
C PRO A 480 4.57 -23.47 5.38
N ARG A 481 5.59 -24.12 4.81
CA ARG A 481 6.55 -24.88 5.60
C ARG A 481 7.54 -23.92 6.24
N LEU A 482 7.63 -23.91 7.57
CA LEU A 482 8.81 -23.40 8.27
C LEU A 482 9.71 -24.57 8.70
N ILE A 483 10.99 -24.25 8.89
CA ILE A 483 12.09 -25.20 9.06
C ILE A 483 11.82 -26.11 10.27
N GLY A 484 11.61 -27.40 10.01
CA GLY A 484 11.08 -28.34 11.00
C GLY A 484 11.40 -29.81 10.71
N ALA A 485 12.60 -30.10 10.20
CA ALA A 485 13.13 -31.47 10.15
C ALA A 485 14.32 -31.56 11.11
N ARG A 486 14.26 -32.51 12.05
CA ARG A 486 15.31 -32.74 13.06
C ARG A 486 16.67 -32.92 12.38
N PRO A 487 17.77 -32.35 12.91
CA PRO A 487 19.09 -32.82 12.52
C PRO A 487 19.20 -34.32 12.87
N PRO A 488 19.83 -35.15 12.03
CA PRO A 488 20.17 -36.51 12.43
C PRO A 488 21.07 -36.45 13.67
N PRO A 489 21.02 -37.46 14.57
CA PRO A 489 21.89 -37.47 15.75
C PRO A 489 23.35 -37.45 15.29
N PHE A 490 24.15 -36.56 15.87
CA PHE A 490 25.59 -36.55 15.66
C PHE A 490 26.16 -37.93 16.05
N PRO A 491 26.92 -38.61 15.18
CA PRO A 491 27.72 -39.75 15.63
C PRO A 491 28.76 -39.25 16.63
N ASN A 492 28.76 -39.87 17.81
CA ASN A 492 29.83 -39.70 18.79
C ASN A 492 31.08 -40.41 18.26
N ASP A 493 32.02 -39.66 17.69
CA ASP A 493 33.37 -40.13 17.44
C ASP A 493 34.38 -39.24 18.17
N GLY A 494 35.21 -39.89 19.00
CA GLY A 494 36.26 -39.25 19.78
C GLY A 494 37.48 -38.84 18.93
N PRO A 495 38.49 -38.20 19.53
CA PRO A 495 39.57 -37.55 18.78
C PRO A 495 40.57 -38.55 18.18
N ALA A 496 40.48 -38.79 16.88
CA ALA A 496 41.53 -39.42 16.09
C ALA A 496 42.57 -38.39 15.61
N ARG A 497 43.85 -38.77 15.64
CA ARG A 497 45.00 -37.87 15.47
C ARG A 497 45.41 -37.71 13.99
N GLY A 498 45.85 -36.50 13.65
CA GLY A 498 47.00 -36.17 12.79
C GLY A 498 47.20 -36.89 11.44
N GLY A 499 47.16 -36.11 10.35
CA GLY A 499 47.66 -36.51 9.04
C GLY A 499 47.70 -35.32 8.08
N ALA A 500 48.89 -34.98 7.57
CA ALA A 500 49.09 -33.90 6.59
C ALA A 500 49.11 -34.45 5.14
N CYS A 501 49.35 -33.54 4.18
CA CYS A 501 49.27 -33.72 2.71
C CYS A 501 47.83 -33.63 2.14
N GLY A 502 47.57 -32.97 1.00
CA GLY A 502 48.41 -32.15 0.13
C GLY A 502 47.85 -32.13 -1.31
N GLY A 503 47.99 -31.00 -2.03
CA GLY A 503 47.88 -31.00 -3.51
C GLY A 503 46.66 -30.32 -4.17
N SER A 504 46.98 -29.39 -5.09
CA SER A 504 46.32 -29.11 -6.38
C SER A 504 44.80 -28.87 -6.50
N ALA A 505 44.45 -27.59 -6.61
CA ALA A 505 43.74 -26.96 -7.73
C ALA A 505 42.76 -27.79 -8.61
N CYS A 506 41.52 -27.28 -8.73
CA CYS A 506 40.86 -27.16 -10.02
C CYS A 506 39.89 -25.96 -10.05
N ARG A 507 40.03 -25.06 -11.03
CA ARG A 507 38.99 -24.08 -11.41
C ARG A 507 38.26 -24.63 -12.64
N LYS A 508 36.92 -24.49 -12.69
CA LYS A 508 36.21 -23.99 -13.88
C LYS A 508 34.75 -23.65 -13.57
N ASP A 509 34.26 -22.67 -14.32
CA ASP A 509 33.07 -21.88 -14.04
C ASP A 509 31.76 -22.48 -14.59
N ALA A 510 30.64 -22.14 -13.96
CA ALA A 510 29.29 -22.19 -14.52
C ALA A 510 28.44 -21.04 -13.92
N PRO A 511 27.42 -20.51 -14.62
CA PRO A 511 27.03 -19.11 -14.42
C PRO A 511 25.91 -18.86 -13.38
N GLY A 512 26.19 -17.88 -12.50
CA GLY A 512 25.28 -16.74 -12.25
C GLY A 512 23.83 -17.01 -11.83
N THR A 513 23.61 -17.53 -10.63
CA THR A 513 22.33 -17.34 -9.92
C THR A 513 22.33 -16.03 -9.13
N TRP A 514 21.21 -15.30 -9.17
CA TRP A 514 21.01 -14.00 -8.53
C TRP A 514 21.06 -14.09 -6.99
N PRO A 515 21.92 -13.32 -6.30
CA PRO A 515 21.85 -13.19 -4.85
C PRO A 515 20.80 -12.14 -4.45
N ILE A 516 19.67 -12.60 -3.92
CA ILE A 516 18.72 -11.73 -3.21
C ILE A 516 19.38 -11.29 -1.89
N TYR A 517 19.53 -9.99 -1.69
CA TYR A 517 20.20 -9.43 -0.52
C TYR A 517 19.31 -9.52 0.74
N SER A 518 19.67 -10.40 1.68
CA SER A 518 19.35 -10.20 3.09
C SER A 518 20.30 -9.14 3.67
N ALA A 519 19.74 -8.05 4.21
CA ALA A 519 20.50 -6.89 4.68
C ALA A 519 21.03 -7.04 6.12
N ALA A 520 21.76 -8.12 6.42
CA ALA A 520 22.44 -8.31 7.71
C ALA A 520 23.92 -7.89 7.64
N ARG A 521 24.22 -6.59 7.52
CA ARG A 521 25.60 -6.10 7.42
C ARG A 521 26.24 -5.93 8.81
N ALA A 522 26.82 -7.02 9.33
CA ALA A 522 27.64 -6.97 10.54
C ALA A 522 28.80 -5.95 10.41
N MET A 523 28.84 -4.95 11.29
CA MET A 523 29.91 -3.96 11.33
C MET A 523 31.22 -4.59 11.82
N ARG A 524 32.17 -4.82 10.90
CA ARG A 524 33.57 -5.07 11.27
C ARG A 524 34.18 -3.77 11.80
N ARG A 525 34.51 -3.74 13.10
CA ARG A 525 35.31 -2.67 13.70
C ARG A 525 36.70 -2.63 13.04
N PRO A 526 37.24 -1.47 12.63
CA PRO A 526 38.65 -1.35 12.29
C PRO A 526 39.50 -1.43 13.57
N SER A 527 40.64 -2.09 13.48
CA SER A 527 41.63 -2.20 14.56
C SER A 527 42.37 -0.88 14.76
N LEU A 528 42.38 -0.37 15.99
CA LEU A 528 43.28 0.70 16.42
C LEU A 528 44.57 0.09 16.99
N SER A 529 45.70 0.39 16.36
CA SER A 529 47.03 0.20 16.94
C SER A 529 47.42 1.41 17.81
N PRO A 530 48.18 1.22 18.89
CA PRO A 530 48.41 2.28 19.88
C PRO A 530 49.56 3.23 19.50
N MET A 531 49.49 4.47 20.00
CA MET A 531 50.62 5.40 20.12
C MET A 531 50.79 5.82 21.60
N PRO A 532 52.00 6.17 22.05
CA PRO A 532 52.35 6.05 23.46
C PRO A 532 52.12 7.31 24.31
N GLY A 533 51.57 7.10 25.51
CA GLY A 533 52.06 7.60 26.79
C GLY A 533 52.14 9.12 27.06
N LEU A 534 51.43 9.55 28.11
CA LEU A 534 51.99 10.48 29.09
C LEU A 534 51.51 10.08 30.51
N LEU A 535 52.34 10.33 31.53
CA LEU A 535 52.21 9.73 32.87
C LEU A 535 51.16 10.41 33.75
N CYS A 536 50.67 9.65 34.74
CA CYS A 536 49.97 10.15 35.92
C CYS A 536 50.70 9.66 37.19
N PRO A 537 51.11 10.54 38.13
CA PRO A 537 51.79 10.12 39.36
C PRO A 537 50.80 9.73 40.47
N ARG A 538 51.13 8.65 41.19
CA ARG A 538 50.45 8.22 42.42
C ARG A 538 50.98 8.98 43.64
N THR A 539 50.12 9.21 44.63
CA THR A 539 50.48 9.11 46.06
C THR A 539 49.31 8.52 46.86
N ASP A 540 49.57 8.13 48.11
CA ASP A 540 48.90 7.01 48.80
C ASP A 540 48.44 7.39 50.23
N ARG A 541 47.52 6.59 50.80
CA ARG A 541 47.28 6.33 52.25
C ARG A 541 46.51 7.28 53.22
N ARG A 542 45.62 6.59 53.98
CA ARG A 542 45.20 6.71 55.42
C ARG A 542 44.00 7.61 55.82
N GLY A 543 43.08 7.00 56.60
CA GLY A 543 42.08 7.68 57.47
C GLY A 543 42.61 7.90 58.90
N PRO A 544 41.78 8.03 59.99
CA PRO A 544 40.46 7.41 60.18
C PRO A 544 39.38 8.26 60.97
N ALA A 545 38.31 7.57 61.42
CA ALA A 545 37.39 7.87 62.54
C ALA A 545 36.05 8.63 62.29
N ARG A 546 35.07 8.34 63.16
CA ARG A 546 33.60 8.63 63.12
C ARG A 546 33.15 9.17 64.49
N PRO A 547 32.02 9.90 64.63
CA PRO A 547 30.82 9.28 65.27
C PRO A 547 29.44 9.85 64.78
N THR A 548 28.48 9.01 64.36
CA THR A 548 27.21 8.58 65.05
C THR A 548 26.09 9.61 65.33
N ALA A 549 24.90 9.36 64.75
CA ALA A 549 23.56 9.54 65.37
C ALA A 549 22.49 8.74 64.55
N ALA A 550 21.33 8.43 65.14
CA ALA A 550 20.40 7.36 64.71
C ALA A 550 18.91 7.82 64.51
N PRO A 551 17.98 6.98 63.99
CA PRO A 551 16.78 7.44 63.23
C PRO A 551 15.37 7.12 63.82
N SER A 552 14.32 7.43 63.03
CA SER A 552 12.90 6.94 63.07
C SER A 552 11.88 7.82 63.85
N PRO A 553 10.53 7.59 63.78
CA PRO A 553 9.73 6.68 62.95
C PRO A 553 8.45 7.30 62.27
N LYS A 554 7.66 6.46 61.57
CA LYS A 554 6.25 6.73 61.16
C LYS A 554 5.26 6.41 62.30
N PRO A 555 4.02 6.95 62.25
CA PRO A 555 2.82 6.18 62.63
C PRO A 555 1.70 6.27 61.58
N GLY A 556 0.56 5.59 61.80
CA GLY A 556 -0.57 5.53 60.85
C GLY A 556 -1.96 5.55 61.50
N ALA A 557 -3.00 5.46 60.65
CA ALA A 557 -4.42 5.14 60.89
C ALA A 557 -5.16 5.75 62.11
N GLY A 558 -6.16 6.61 61.85
CA GLY A 558 -7.17 7.03 62.86
C GLY A 558 -8.26 7.98 62.31
N ARG A 559 -9.54 7.66 62.55
CA ARG A 559 -10.74 8.40 62.06
C ARG A 559 -10.94 9.76 62.75
N SER A 560 -11.48 10.77 62.03
CA SER A 560 -12.87 11.30 62.23
C SER A 560 -13.11 12.74 61.72
N GLY A 561 -14.34 13.03 61.25
CA GLY A 561 -15.06 14.27 61.61
C GLY A 561 -14.99 15.54 60.74
N ARG A 562 -16.03 15.73 59.90
CA ARG A 562 -16.70 17.00 59.51
C ARG A 562 -16.04 18.02 58.55
N SER A 563 -16.88 18.51 57.62
CA SER A 563 -16.67 19.62 56.67
C SER A 563 -16.75 21.01 57.34
N PRO A 564 -16.42 22.11 56.62
CA PRO A 564 -17.40 22.75 55.72
C PRO A 564 -16.83 23.18 54.34
N ALA A 565 -17.71 23.64 53.44
CA ALA A 565 -17.39 24.04 52.06
C ALA A 565 -17.74 25.50 51.76
N VAL A 566 -16.81 26.24 51.13
CA VAL A 566 -16.94 27.57 50.49
C VAL A 566 -15.75 27.69 49.51
N ALA A 567 -15.80 28.20 48.27
CA ALA A 567 -16.86 28.37 47.25
C ALA A 567 -16.17 28.61 45.88
N ALA A 568 -16.91 28.76 44.76
CA ALA A 568 -16.36 29.10 43.44
C ALA A 568 -17.20 30.21 42.74
N PRO A 569 -16.61 31.09 41.91
CA PRO A 569 -17.32 32.23 41.33
C PRO A 569 -17.95 31.98 39.94
N GLY A 570 -19.26 32.24 39.84
CA GLY A 570 -19.83 33.13 38.82
C GLY A 570 -19.90 32.70 37.34
N MET A 571 -21.05 32.17 36.93
CA MET A 571 -21.61 32.35 35.57
C MET A 571 -23.00 33.01 35.65
N PRO A 572 -23.35 33.96 34.75
CA PRO A 572 -24.70 34.51 34.67
C PRO A 572 -25.67 33.57 33.93
N ARG A 573 -26.92 33.51 34.40
CA ARG A 573 -28.08 32.82 33.78
C ARG A 573 -29.11 33.84 33.28
N ILE A 574 -30.19 33.31 32.65
CA ILE A 574 -31.53 33.90 32.32
C ILE A 574 -31.69 34.08 30.78
N ARG A 575 -32.75 33.62 30.08
CA ARG A 575 -34.06 33.00 30.45
C ARG A 575 -34.55 32.06 29.31
N ARG A 576 -35.41 31.08 29.61
CA ARG A 576 -36.21 30.33 28.60
C ARG A 576 -37.55 31.05 28.33
N LYS A 577 -38.10 30.93 27.11
CA LYS A 577 -39.48 31.28 26.72
C LYS A 577 -40.13 30.13 25.94
N ALA A 578 -41.41 29.89 26.19
CA ALA A 578 -42.39 29.11 25.41
C ALA A 578 -43.79 29.42 25.99
N PRO A 579 -44.93 29.09 25.35
CA PRO A 579 -45.15 28.59 23.98
C PRO A 579 -46.13 29.47 23.15
N VAL A 580 -46.35 29.15 21.87
CA VAL A 580 -47.54 29.55 21.07
C VAL A 580 -47.99 28.35 20.23
N ARG A 581 -49.30 28.22 19.95
CA ARG A 581 -49.92 27.04 19.32
C ARG A 581 -50.98 27.46 18.27
N ALA A 582 -51.20 26.58 17.28
CA ALA A 582 -52.34 26.53 16.34
C ALA A 582 -52.32 27.57 15.18
N PRO A 583 -53.04 27.31 14.04
CA PRO A 583 -54.08 26.30 13.82
C PRO A 583 -53.88 25.33 12.63
N ARG A 584 -54.84 24.39 12.48
CA ARG A 584 -55.09 23.55 11.29
C ARG A 584 -56.36 24.05 10.58
N ALA A 585 -56.33 23.94 9.24
CA ALA A 585 -57.42 23.73 8.29
C ALA A 585 -58.86 24.21 8.61
N SER A 586 -59.34 25.10 7.74
CA SER A 586 -60.65 25.04 7.07
C SER A 586 -60.47 25.54 5.65
#